data_AF-A0A0D6E2V7-F1
#
_entry.id   AF-A0A0D6E2V7-F1
#
_cell.length_a   1.000
_cell.length_b   1.000
_cell.length_c   1.000
_cell.angle_alpha   90.00
_cell.angle_beta   90.00
_cell.angle_gamma   90.00
#
_symmetry.space_group_name_H-M   'P 1'
#
loop_
_entity.id
_entity.type
_entity.pdbx_description
1 polymer ?
#
loop_
_entity_poly.entity_id
_entity_poly.type
_entity_poly.pdbx_seq_one_letter_code
_entity_poly.pdbx_strand_id
1 'polypeptide(L)'
;MTRVKRGNSGRQRRRHKLRIVKGCRGASSLLFRTANQQFLKASYSAFGDRRFRKRYFRNVWIHRINAKVRQFGFNYNSFIHKINPKISRKILAQLALYDNLQYLEFINQ
;
A
#
# COMPACT_ATOMS: atom_id res chain seq x y z
N MET A 1 -23.12 -39.26 -25.70
CA MET A 1 -22.24 -38.28 -25.03
C MET A 1 -21.14 -39.01 -24.26
N THR A 2 -19.88 -38.57 -24.36
CA THR A 2 -18.71 -39.23 -23.75
C THR A 2 -18.43 -38.71 -22.34
N ARG A 3 -18.23 -39.60 -21.36
CA ARG A 3 -17.93 -39.24 -19.96
C ARG A 3 -16.48 -38.79 -19.79
N VAL A 4 -16.25 -37.51 -19.48
CA VAL A 4 -14.91 -36.97 -19.16
C VAL A 4 -14.62 -37.04 -17.66
N LYS A 5 -13.54 -37.72 -17.26
CA LYS A 5 -13.14 -37.88 -15.84
C LYS A 5 -12.39 -36.63 -15.33
N ARG A 6 -12.64 -36.24 -14.06
CA ARG A 6 -12.06 -35.04 -13.41
C ARG A 6 -10.69 -35.21 -12.74
N GLY A 7 -10.10 -36.41 -12.77
CA GLY A 7 -8.99 -36.84 -11.90
C GLY A 7 -7.83 -35.83 -11.76
N ASN A 8 -7.03 -35.66 -12.82
CA ASN A 8 -5.83 -34.81 -12.77
C ASN A 8 -6.18 -33.31 -12.65
N SER A 9 -7.16 -32.83 -13.40
CA SER A 9 -7.57 -31.41 -13.43
C SER A 9 -8.04 -30.92 -12.05
N GLY A 10 -8.75 -31.76 -11.30
CA GLY A 10 -9.14 -31.45 -9.93
C GLY A 10 -7.94 -31.32 -8.98
N ARG A 11 -6.95 -32.22 -9.10
CA ARG A 11 -5.71 -32.18 -8.30
C ARG A 11 -4.89 -30.93 -8.59
N GLN A 12 -4.73 -30.57 -9.86
CA GLN A 12 -3.98 -29.38 -10.29
C GLN A 12 -4.61 -28.09 -9.74
N ARG A 13 -5.94 -27.94 -9.84
CA ARG A 13 -6.67 -26.79 -9.29
C ARG A 13 -6.46 -26.64 -7.78
N ARG A 14 -6.50 -27.74 -7.02
CA ARG A 14 -6.26 -27.70 -5.56
C ARG A 14 -4.83 -27.30 -5.24
N ARG A 15 -3.85 -27.88 -5.94
CA ARG A 15 -2.41 -27.55 -5.77
C ARG A 15 -2.12 -26.08 -6.08
N HIS A 16 -2.74 -25.52 -7.12
CA HIS A 16 -2.58 -24.10 -7.46
C HIS A 16 -3.03 -23.19 -6.32
N LYS A 17 -4.22 -23.42 -5.74
CA LYS A 17 -4.71 -22.62 -4.61
C LYS A 17 -3.85 -22.77 -3.37
N LEU A 18 -3.45 -24.00 -3.02
CA LEU A 18 -2.55 -24.23 -1.89
C LEU A 18 -1.20 -23.54 -2.09
N ARG A 19 -0.70 -23.47 -3.34
CA ARG A 19 0.55 -22.76 -3.66
C ARG A 19 0.45 -21.26 -3.39
N ILE A 20 -0.70 -20.63 -3.65
CA ILE A 20 -0.91 -19.20 -3.40
C ILE A 20 -0.97 -18.91 -1.89
N VAL A 21 -1.58 -19.79 -1.12
CA VAL A 21 -1.80 -19.64 0.33
C VAL A 21 -0.64 -20.21 1.16
N LYS A 22 0.49 -20.52 0.50
CA LYS A 22 1.72 -20.96 1.19
C LYS A 22 2.15 -19.88 2.19
N GLY A 23 2.45 -20.31 3.42
CA GLY A 23 2.84 -19.41 4.51
C GLY A 23 1.68 -18.96 5.41
N CYS A 24 0.42 -19.24 5.06
CA CYS A 24 -0.67 -19.00 5.99
C CYS A 24 -0.65 -20.00 7.17
N ARG A 25 -1.10 -19.53 8.34
CA ARG A 25 -0.99 -20.27 9.60
C ARG A 25 -1.91 -21.51 9.64
N GLY A 26 -1.35 -22.63 10.10
CA GLY A 26 -2.11 -23.85 10.41
C GLY A 26 -2.88 -24.43 9.22
N ALA A 27 -4.14 -24.82 9.46
CA ALA A 27 -4.98 -25.51 8.47
C ALA A 27 -5.22 -24.72 7.18
N SER A 28 -5.02 -23.39 7.17
CA SER A 28 -5.21 -22.54 6.00
C SER A 28 -4.16 -22.76 4.90
N SER A 29 -2.99 -23.31 5.22
CA SER A 29 -1.95 -23.67 4.22
C SER A 29 -1.96 -25.14 3.81
N LEU A 30 -2.70 -25.99 4.55
CA LEU A 30 -2.71 -27.46 4.35
C LEU A 30 -4.01 -27.96 3.70
N LEU A 31 -5.17 -27.55 4.23
CA LEU A 31 -6.47 -28.08 3.81
C LEU A 31 -7.08 -27.20 2.72
N PHE A 32 -7.57 -27.80 1.63
CA PHE A 32 -8.07 -27.04 0.47
C PHE A 32 -9.28 -26.15 0.80
N ARG A 33 -10.20 -26.60 1.66
CA ARG A 33 -11.42 -25.84 1.99
C ARG A 33 -11.10 -24.55 2.73
N THR A 34 -10.31 -24.64 3.79
CA THR A 34 -9.83 -23.50 4.59
C THR A 34 -8.90 -22.60 3.77
N ALA A 35 -7.99 -23.17 2.98
CA ALA A 35 -7.14 -22.41 2.06
C ALA A 35 -7.96 -21.60 1.06
N ASN A 36 -9.03 -22.16 0.51
CA ASN A 36 -9.90 -21.43 -0.42
C ASN A 36 -10.64 -20.27 0.26
N GLN A 37 -11.13 -20.46 1.49
CA GLN A 37 -11.75 -19.38 2.27
C GLN A 37 -10.75 -18.25 2.56
N GLN A 38 -9.52 -18.61 2.97
CA GLN A 38 -8.45 -17.65 3.24
C GLN A 38 -8.06 -16.89 1.97
N PHE A 39 -7.92 -17.59 0.84
CA PHE A 39 -7.61 -16.98 -0.44
C PHE A 39 -8.63 -15.91 -0.83
N LEU A 40 -9.93 -16.19 -0.67
CA LEU A 40 -10.99 -15.24 -0.99
C LEU A 40 -10.93 -14.00 -0.09
N LYS A 41 -10.76 -14.19 1.22
CA LYS A 41 -10.61 -13.09 2.19
C LYS A 41 -9.39 -12.22 1.87
N ALA A 42 -8.25 -12.84 1.57
CA ALA A 42 -7.02 -12.14 1.19
C ALA A 42 -7.19 -11.36 -0.12
N SER A 43 -7.87 -11.94 -1.11
CA SER A 43 -8.13 -11.28 -2.40
C SER A 43 -9.00 -10.03 -2.25
N TYR A 44 -10.05 -10.11 -1.42
CA TYR A 44 -10.91 -8.97 -1.12
C TYR A 44 -10.13 -7.86 -0.40
N SER A 45 -9.37 -8.21 0.62
CA SER A 45 -8.54 -7.26 1.38
C SER A 45 -7.51 -6.58 0.49
N ALA A 46 -6.80 -7.34 -0.35
CA ALA A 46 -5.80 -6.81 -1.27
C ALA A 46 -6.36 -5.78 -2.25
N PHE A 47 -7.61 -5.94 -2.70
CA PHE A 47 -8.26 -4.95 -3.56
C PHE A 47 -8.50 -3.62 -2.83
N GLY A 48 -9.03 -3.68 -1.59
CA GLY A 48 -9.21 -2.50 -0.75
C GLY A 48 -7.89 -1.82 -0.40
N ASP A 49 -6.89 -2.61 0.00
CA ASP A 49 -5.58 -2.14 0.43
C ASP A 49 -4.82 -1.40 -0.67
N ARG A 50 -5.00 -1.74 -1.95
CA ARG A 50 -4.44 -0.95 -3.07
C ARG A 50 -4.92 0.50 -3.06
N ARG A 51 -6.17 0.75 -2.65
CA ARG A 51 -6.72 2.11 -2.50
C ARG A 51 -6.25 2.75 -1.20
N PHE A 52 -6.26 2.00 -0.09
CA PHE A 52 -5.81 2.52 1.21
C PHE A 52 -4.32 2.87 1.23
N ARG A 53 -3.46 2.11 0.55
CA ARG A 53 -2.02 2.36 0.44
C ARG A 53 -1.72 3.76 -0.11
N LYS A 54 -2.50 4.24 -1.07
CA LYS A 54 -2.37 5.61 -1.62
C LYS A 54 -2.67 6.67 -0.56
N ARG A 55 -3.68 6.46 0.27
CA ARG A 55 -4.05 7.37 1.39
C ARG A 55 -3.02 7.31 2.51
N TYR A 56 -2.58 6.10 2.87
CA TYR A 56 -1.56 5.90 3.90
C TYR A 56 -0.26 6.63 3.57
N PHE A 57 0.26 6.49 2.34
CA PHE A 57 1.46 7.23 1.95
C PHE A 57 1.26 8.74 1.95
N ARG A 58 0.10 9.22 1.49
CA ARG A 58 -0.22 10.66 1.57
C ARG A 58 -0.19 11.15 3.01
N ASN A 59 -0.75 10.38 3.95
CA ASN A 59 -0.70 10.72 5.38
C ASN A 59 0.75 10.80 5.88
N VAL A 60 1.59 9.81 5.55
CA VAL A 60 3.01 9.81 5.93
C VAL A 60 3.74 11.03 5.36
N TRP A 61 3.50 11.39 4.09
CA TRP A 61 4.11 12.56 3.48
C TRP A 61 3.69 13.87 4.18
N ILE A 62 2.41 14.00 4.52
CA ILE A 62 1.90 15.16 5.27
C ILE A 62 2.57 15.25 6.64
N HIS A 63 2.70 14.14 7.36
CA HIS A 63 3.36 14.12 8.67
C HIS A 63 4.83 14.54 8.58
N ARG A 64 5.56 14.04 7.58
CA ARG A 64 6.97 14.41 7.35
C ARG A 64 7.12 15.90 7.04
N ILE A 65 6.29 16.42 6.14
CA ILE A 65 6.29 17.86 5.81
C ILE A 65 5.95 18.67 7.06
N ASN A 66 4.89 18.32 7.79
CA ASN A 66 4.47 19.04 8.98
C ASN A 66 5.58 19.08 10.04
N ALA A 67 6.25 17.95 10.29
CA ALA A 67 7.38 17.89 11.22
C ALA A 67 8.50 18.84 10.81
N LYS A 68 8.82 18.93 9.51
CA LYS A 68 9.88 19.81 9.01
C LYS A 68 9.48 21.29 9.09
N VAL A 69 8.29 21.64 8.62
CA VAL A 69 7.76 23.00 8.60
C VAL A 69 7.65 23.58 10.02
N ARG A 70 7.31 22.74 11.01
CA ARG A 70 7.24 23.12 12.42
C ARG A 70 8.59 23.54 13.00
N GLN A 71 9.70 22.98 12.52
CA GLN A 71 11.05 23.42 12.93
C GLN A 71 11.33 24.87 12.56
N PHE A 72 10.68 25.37 11.51
CA PHE A 72 10.81 26.75 11.03
C PHE A 72 9.67 27.67 11.52
N GLY A 73 8.88 27.23 12.50
CA GLY A 73 7.80 28.02 13.09
C GLY A 73 6.50 28.09 12.26
N PHE A 74 6.44 27.42 11.12
CA PHE A 74 5.24 27.39 10.28
C PHE A 74 4.34 26.18 10.61
N ASN A 75 3.08 26.24 10.16
CA ASN A 75 2.19 25.08 10.15
C ASN A 75 2.05 24.52 8.72
N TYR A 76 1.73 23.22 8.61
CA TYR A 76 1.58 22.56 7.31
C TYR A 76 0.56 23.27 6.38
N ASN A 77 -0.56 23.75 6.92
CA ASN A 77 -1.60 24.38 6.09
C ASN A 77 -1.10 25.66 5.43
N SER A 78 -0.48 26.54 6.22
CA SER A 78 0.13 27.79 5.78
C SER A 78 1.22 27.53 4.73
N PHE A 79 2.09 26.54 4.96
CA PHE A 79 3.13 26.15 4.01
C PHE A 79 2.55 25.68 2.66
N ILE A 80 1.53 24.83 2.70
CA ILE A 80 0.87 24.33 1.48
C ILE A 80 0.09 25.42 0.76
N HIS A 81 -0.44 26.41 1.47
CA HIS A 81 -1.10 27.57 0.85
C HIS A 81 -0.11 28.49 0.14
N LYS A 82 1.12 28.64 0.66
CA LYS A 82 2.18 29.42 0.00
C LYS A 82 2.73 28.73 -1.25
N ILE A 83 2.83 27.40 -1.21
CA ILE A 83 3.42 26.64 -2.31
C ILE A 83 2.42 26.41 -3.45
N ASN A 84 2.91 26.49 -4.68
CA ASN A 84 2.14 26.25 -5.90
C ASN A 84 1.43 24.87 -5.87
N PRO A 85 0.12 24.79 -6.20
CA PRO A 85 -0.67 23.55 -6.17
C PRO A 85 -0.15 22.43 -7.08
N LYS A 86 0.78 22.72 -8.00
CA LYS A 86 1.36 21.74 -8.94
C LYS A 86 2.34 20.77 -8.28
N ILE A 87 2.91 21.08 -7.11
CA ILE A 87 3.95 20.23 -6.50
C ILE A 87 3.32 19.07 -5.71
N SER A 88 3.78 17.85 -6.01
CA SER A 88 3.30 16.65 -5.30
C SER A 88 3.91 16.55 -3.89
N ARG A 89 3.08 16.15 -2.92
CA ARG A 89 3.51 15.94 -1.52
C ARG A 89 4.55 14.84 -1.37
N LYS A 90 4.60 13.89 -2.32
CA LYS A 90 5.63 12.87 -2.37
C LYS A 90 7.02 13.51 -2.51
N ILE A 91 7.17 14.42 -3.47
CA ILE A 91 8.43 15.10 -3.74
C ILE A 91 8.80 16.02 -2.58
N LEU A 92 7.85 16.81 -2.07
CA LEU A 92 8.09 17.68 -0.90
C LEU A 92 8.53 16.91 0.33
N ALA A 93 7.91 15.76 0.62
CA ALA A 93 8.30 14.93 1.76
C ALA A 93 9.67 14.25 1.57
N GLN A 94 10.11 14.06 0.32
CA GLN A 94 11.43 13.54 0.01
C GLN A 94 12.49 14.64 0.16
N LEU A 95 12.24 15.84 -0.38
CA LEU A 95 13.10 17.00 -0.20
C LEU A 95 13.28 17.36 1.28
N ALA A 96 12.19 17.32 2.06
CA ALA A 96 12.24 17.56 3.51
C ALA A 96 13.18 16.62 4.29
N LEU A 97 13.50 15.44 3.74
CA LEU A 97 14.40 14.47 4.36
C LEU A 97 15.85 14.61 3.89
N TYR A 98 16.06 14.83 2.59
CA TYR A 98 17.39 14.78 1.99
C TYR A 98 18.04 16.16 1.85
N ASP A 99 17.27 17.19 1.49
CA ASP A 99 17.82 18.50 1.09
C ASP A 99 17.18 19.63 1.89
N ASN A 100 17.83 19.98 3.02
CA ASN A 100 17.38 21.08 3.88
C ASN A 100 17.52 22.45 3.22
N LEU A 101 18.56 22.66 2.39
CA LEU A 101 18.85 23.96 1.75
C LEU A 101 17.77 24.33 0.73
N GLN A 102 17.47 23.43 -0.21
CA GLN A 102 16.39 23.63 -1.19
C GLN A 102 15.03 23.77 -0.51
N TYR A 103 14.80 23.07 0.60
CA TYR A 103 13.55 23.18 1.34
C TYR A 103 13.35 24.57 1.97
N LEU A 104 14.44 25.23 2.40
CA LEU A 104 14.40 26.60 2.91
C LEU A 104 14.03 27.61 1.82
N GLU A 105 14.51 27.42 0.59
CA GLU A 105 14.13 28.28 -0.55
C GLU A 105 12.61 28.25 -0.79
N PHE A 106 11.97 27.09 -0.67
CA PHE A 106 10.52 26.95 -0.77
C PHE A 106 9.74 27.57 0.40
N ILE A 107 10.36 27.75 1.56
CA ILE A 107 9.74 28.42 2.72
C ILE A 107 9.81 29.95 2.57
N ASN A 108 10.90 30.44 1.96
CA ASN A 108 11.17 31.87 1.80
C ASN A 108 10.51 32.49 0.55
N GLN A 109 10.06 31.66 -0.40
CA GLN A 109 9.12 32.06 -1.46
C GLN A 109 7.70 32.33 -0.92
#